data_AF-A0A7J0A3G5-F1
#
_entry.id   AF-A0A7J0A3G5-F1
#
_cell.length_a   1.000
_cell.length_b   1.000
_cell.length_c   1.000
_cell.angle_alpha   90.00
_cell.angle_beta   90.00
_cell.angle_gamma   90.00
#
_symmetry.space_group_name_H-M   'P 1'
#
loop_
_entity.id
_entity.type
_entity.pdbx_description
1 polymer ?
#
loop_
_entity_poly.entity_id
_entity_poly.type
_entity_poly.pdbx_seq_one_letter_code
_entity_poly.pdbx_strand_id
1 'polypeptide(L)'
;MNFESQICTTHEQSERLLSLRLKLETADMVYHYTKSKVPALEWELKTTPPTLRGKFWTPQRIAKLALPFHKHPDGTPMIGEEVFDEIWGKDVPAWSLSRLLEMLPNEVPDPKPGFEVHHPELIKHALGYNLLIRRYTADCLVGTHIEDTPIECCVSMIEWLIKNHHFNKEYLK
;
A
#
# COMPACT_ATOMS: atom_id res chain seq x y z
N MET A 1 27.18 -9.45 4.19
CA MET A 1 25.82 -9.96 4.43
C MET A 1 24.88 -8.87 3.95
N ASN A 2 24.21 -9.06 2.81
CA ASN A 2 23.22 -8.10 2.32
C ASN A 2 21.87 -8.52 2.90
N PHE A 3 21.25 -7.66 3.69
CA PHE A 3 19.90 -7.89 4.20
C PHE A 3 18.91 -7.35 3.17
N GLU A 4 18.33 -8.24 2.37
CA GLU A 4 17.21 -7.92 1.45
C GLU A 4 15.89 -8.01 2.22
N SER A 5 15.74 -7.18 3.25
CA SER A 5 14.52 -7.16 4.07
C SER A 5 13.53 -6.16 3.48
N GLN A 6 12.42 -6.68 2.95
CA GLN A 6 11.31 -5.86 2.50
C GLN A 6 10.49 -5.37 3.71
N ILE A 7 10.39 -4.04 3.90
CA ILE A 7 9.68 -3.44 5.04
C ILE A 7 8.28 -2.92 4.69
N CYS A 8 8.00 -2.72 3.40
CA CYS A 8 6.73 -2.25 2.86
C CYS A 8 6.46 -2.83 1.47
N THR A 9 5.25 -2.62 0.94
CA THR A 9 4.90 -3.00 -0.44
C THR A 9 5.89 -2.44 -1.46
N THR A 10 6.19 -3.21 -2.51
CA THR A 10 6.88 -2.71 -3.71
C THR A 10 5.95 -1.81 -4.54
N HIS A 11 6.49 -1.11 -5.54
CA HIS A 11 5.68 -0.36 -6.51
C HIS A 11 4.59 -1.24 -7.16
N GLU A 12 4.94 -2.45 -7.61
CA GLU A 12 3.99 -3.38 -8.25
C GLU A 12 2.89 -3.84 -7.28
N GLN A 13 3.24 -4.17 -6.04
CA GLN A 13 2.28 -4.52 -5.00
C GLN A 13 1.36 -3.34 -4.66
N SER A 14 1.90 -2.13 -4.59
CA SER A 14 1.11 -0.91 -4.37
C SER A 14 0.11 -0.67 -5.50
N GLU A 15 0.53 -0.81 -6.76
CA GLU A 15 -0.38 -0.70 -7.92
C GLU A 15 -1.49 -1.75 -7.89
N ARG A 16 -1.17 -2.99 -7.50
CA ARG A 16 -2.19 -4.05 -7.30
C ARG A 16 -3.23 -3.63 -6.26
N LEU A 17 -2.81 -3.14 -5.10
CA LEU A 17 -3.73 -2.67 -4.05
C LEU A 17 -4.58 -1.47 -4.51
N LEU A 18 -3.98 -0.53 -5.24
CA LEU A 18 -4.69 0.62 -5.81
C LEU A 18 -5.73 0.20 -6.85
N SER A 19 -5.42 -0.80 -7.68
CA SER A 19 -6.35 -1.35 -8.67
C SER A 19 -7.61 -1.97 -8.02
N LEU A 20 -7.47 -2.45 -6.78
CA LEU A 20 -8.55 -2.97 -5.94
C LEU A 20 -9.32 -1.86 -5.20
N ARG A 21 -9.08 -0.60 -5.55
CA ARG A 21 -9.70 0.60 -4.97
C ARG A 21 -9.33 0.85 -3.50
N LEU A 22 -8.20 0.33 -3.04
CA LEU A 22 -7.69 0.66 -1.71
C LEU A 22 -7.43 2.18 -1.63
N LYS A 23 -7.89 2.80 -0.54
CA LYS A 23 -7.70 4.22 -0.28
C LYS A 23 -6.24 4.52 -0.07
N LEU A 24 -5.75 5.57 -0.73
CA LEU A 24 -4.38 6.04 -0.61
C LEU A 24 -4.10 6.64 0.78
N GLU A 25 -5.14 7.07 1.48
CA GLU A 25 -5.11 7.52 2.87
C GLU A 25 -4.77 6.41 3.87
N THR A 26 -4.87 5.14 3.46
CA THR A 26 -4.53 4.00 4.33
C THR A 26 -3.04 3.66 4.33
N ALA A 27 -2.28 4.22 3.39
CA ALA A 27 -0.84 4.03 3.32
C ALA A 27 -0.14 4.82 4.43
N ASP A 28 0.81 4.18 5.10
CA ASP A 28 1.63 4.77 6.15
C ASP A 28 3.04 5.16 5.67
N MET A 29 3.39 4.78 4.44
CA MET A 29 4.66 5.05 3.79
C MET A 29 4.43 5.54 2.36
N VAL A 30 5.48 6.08 1.74
CA VAL A 30 5.43 6.57 0.36
C VAL A 30 6.77 6.46 -0.33
N TYR A 31 6.79 5.99 -1.58
CA TYR A 31 7.93 6.16 -2.47
C TYR A 31 7.84 7.56 -3.10
N HIS A 32 8.71 8.45 -2.63
CA HIS A 32 8.77 9.81 -3.11
C HIS A 32 9.64 9.91 -4.36
N TYR A 33 9.11 10.56 -5.40
CA TYR A 33 9.85 10.76 -6.64
C TYR A 33 10.79 11.97 -6.53
N THR A 34 12.10 11.72 -6.50
CA THR A 34 13.10 12.78 -6.24
C THR A 34 13.53 13.53 -7.50
N LYS A 35 13.14 13.03 -8.69
CA LYS A 35 13.65 13.48 -10.01
C LYS A 35 15.17 13.36 -10.17
N SER A 36 15.84 12.55 -9.33
CA SER A 36 17.27 12.32 -9.48
C SER A 36 17.59 11.70 -10.83
N LYS A 37 18.65 12.18 -11.48
CA LYS A 37 19.19 11.56 -12.70
C LYS A 37 19.93 10.25 -12.42
N VAL A 38 20.19 9.95 -11.15
CA VAL A 38 20.83 8.71 -10.70
C VAL A 38 19.72 7.69 -10.42
N PRO A 39 19.62 6.57 -11.17
CA PRO A 39 18.51 5.62 -11.03
C PRO A 39 18.32 5.09 -9.60
N ALA A 40 19.41 4.83 -8.87
CA ALA A 40 19.35 4.36 -7.48
C ALA A 40 18.79 5.39 -6.49
N LEU A 41 18.71 6.66 -6.87
CA LEU A 41 18.20 7.76 -6.04
C LEU A 41 16.91 8.35 -6.60
N GLU A 42 16.38 7.81 -7.71
CA GLU A 42 15.16 8.31 -8.35
C GLU A 42 13.95 8.25 -7.41
N TRP A 43 13.94 7.23 -6.55
CA TRP A 43 12.91 6.99 -5.55
C TRP A 43 13.50 6.98 -4.16
N GLU A 44 12.85 7.69 -3.24
CA GLU A 44 13.18 7.69 -1.83
C GLU A 44 11.99 7.14 -1.04
N LEU A 45 12.19 6.06 -0.28
CA LEU A 45 11.16 5.56 0.62
C LEU A 45 11.09 6.44 1.87
N LYS A 46 9.93 7.07 2.10
CA LYS A 46 9.64 7.85 3.29
C LYS A 46 8.70 7.08 4.22
N THR A 47 8.98 7.10 5.51
CA THR A 47 8.19 6.45 6.57
C THR A 47 6.99 7.31 7.02
N THR A 48 6.46 8.11 6.10
CA THR A 48 5.33 9.02 6.33
C THR A 48 4.22 8.71 5.32
N PRO A 49 2.95 8.94 5.68
CA PRO A 49 1.85 8.81 4.73
C PRO A 49 2.05 9.70 3.48
N PRO A 50 1.43 9.33 2.34
CA PRO A 50 1.43 10.16 1.15
C PRO A 50 0.91 11.57 1.42
N THR A 51 1.51 12.55 0.73
CA THR A 51 1.02 13.93 0.79
C THR A 51 -0.20 14.08 -0.09
N LEU A 52 -1.37 14.27 0.51
CA LEU A 52 -2.65 14.31 -0.20
C LEU A 52 -3.30 15.69 -0.13
N ARG A 53 -4.04 16.01 -1.19
CA ARG A 53 -4.97 17.15 -1.20
C ARG A 53 -6.06 16.92 -0.14
N GLY A 54 -6.50 17.99 0.52
CA GLY A 54 -7.60 17.90 1.48
C GLY A 54 -7.44 18.85 2.66
N LYS A 55 -7.61 18.32 3.88
CA LYS A 55 -7.70 19.13 5.11
C LYS A 55 -6.46 20.00 5.33
N PHE A 56 -5.27 19.45 5.13
CA PHE A 56 -4.02 20.20 5.33
C PHE A 56 -3.60 20.93 4.06
N TRP A 57 -3.56 20.26 2.91
CA TRP A 57 -3.28 20.87 1.61
C TRP A 57 -4.57 21.34 0.96
N THR A 58 -5.08 22.47 1.45
CA THR A 58 -6.25 23.13 0.88
C THR A 58 -5.86 23.89 -0.41
N PRO A 59 -6.82 24.21 -1.29
CA PRO A 59 -6.53 25.01 -2.49
C PRO A 59 -5.80 26.32 -2.19
N GLN A 60 -6.12 27.00 -1.06
CA GLN A 60 -5.45 28.23 -0.66
C GLN A 60 -4.00 28.02 -0.21
N ARG A 61 -3.67 26.86 0.38
CA ARG A 61 -2.29 26.50 0.73
C ARG A 61 -1.51 26.05 -0.48
N ILE A 62 -2.12 25.26 -1.35
CA ILE A 62 -1.52 24.84 -2.62
C ILE A 62 -1.21 26.07 -3.48
N ALA A 63 -2.12 27.04 -3.59
CA ALA A 63 -1.88 28.29 -4.31
C ALA A 63 -0.64 29.07 -3.82
N LYS A 64 -0.26 28.93 -2.55
CA LYS A 64 0.95 29.56 -1.99
C LYS A 64 2.25 28.88 -2.42
N LEU A 65 2.18 27.69 -3.02
CA LEU A 65 3.33 27.02 -3.63
C LEU A 65 3.78 27.67 -4.94
N ALA A 66 2.95 28.55 -5.53
CA ALA A 66 3.32 29.37 -6.67
C ALA A 66 4.43 30.37 -6.27
N LEU A 67 5.65 29.86 -6.17
CA LEU A 67 6.86 30.60 -5.86
C LEU A 67 7.68 30.76 -7.15
N PRO A 68 8.47 31.83 -7.29
CA PRO A 68 9.24 32.11 -8.49
C PRO A 68 10.34 31.07 -8.81
N PHE A 69 10.54 30.08 -7.93
CA PHE A 69 11.53 29.01 -8.11
C PHE A 69 11.02 27.85 -8.97
N HIS A 70 9.70 27.61 -9.02
CA HIS A 70 9.11 26.57 -9.85
C HIS A 70 8.64 27.17 -11.16
N LYS A 71 9.26 26.74 -12.27
CA LYS A 71 9.03 27.29 -13.60
C LYS A 71 8.92 26.19 -14.62
N HIS A 72 8.07 26.42 -15.62
CA HIS A 72 8.05 25.62 -16.82
C HIS A 72 9.39 25.76 -17.58
N PRO A 73 9.69 24.84 -18.52
CA PRO A 73 10.90 24.90 -19.33
C PRO A 73 11.06 26.20 -20.14
N ASP A 74 9.96 26.89 -20.46
CA ASP A 74 9.95 28.18 -21.14
C ASP A 74 10.21 29.38 -20.21
N GLY A 75 10.39 29.13 -18.91
CA GLY A 75 10.66 30.13 -17.88
C GLY A 75 9.43 30.79 -17.26
N THR A 76 8.21 30.44 -17.71
CA THR A 76 6.97 30.92 -17.08
C THR A 76 6.79 30.27 -15.69
N PRO A 77 6.26 30.99 -14.69
CA PRO A 77 6.07 30.46 -13.34
C PRO A 77 4.93 29.43 -13.32
N MET A 78 5.15 28.33 -12.60
CA MET A 78 4.11 27.33 -12.34
C MET A 78 3.09 27.85 -11.33
N ILE A 79 1.82 27.45 -11.49
CA ILE A 79 0.80 27.67 -10.47
C ILE A 79 0.91 26.64 -9.35
N GLY A 80 0.31 26.94 -8.20
CA GLY A 80 0.44 26.11 -7.01
C GLY A 80 0.07 24.63 -7.20
N GLU A 81 -0.97 24.34 -7.98
CA GLU A 81 -1.38 22.96 -8.29
C GLU A 81 -0.34 22.21 -9.12
N GLU A 82 0.27 22.90 -10.10
CA GLU A 82 1.34 22.31 -10.91
C GLU A 82 2.57 22.03 -10.05
N VAL A 83 2.92 22.93 -9.13
CA VAL A 83 4.00 22.72 -8.16
C VAL A 83 3.68 21.54 -7.25
N PHE A 84 2.44 21.41 -6.80
CA PHE A 84 2.01 20.28 -5.98
C PHE A 84 2.17 18.94 -6.72
N ASP A 85 1.66 18.86 -7.95
CA ASP A 85 1.79 17.64 -8.77
C ASP A 85 3.23 17.38 -9.20
N GLU A 86 4.02 18.44 -9.37
CA GLU A 86 5.44 18.34 -9.67
C GLU A 86 6.24 17.70 -8.52
N ILE A 87 5.89 18.02 -7.27
CA ILE A 87 6.58 17.52 -6.07
C ILE A 87 6.05 16.15 -5.65
N TRP A 88 4.73 15.98 -5.57
CA TRP A 88 4.10 14.78 -4.99
C TRP A 88 3.20 14.01 -5.95
N GLY A 89 2.90 14.54 -7.14
CA GLY A 89 1.97 13.91 -8.07
C GLY A 89 2.45 12.57 -8.65
N LYS A 90 3.74 12.26 -8.50
CA LYS A 90 4.34 10.97 -8.88
C LYS A 90 4.60 10.04 -7.70
N ASP A 91 4.30 10.47 -6.48
CA ASP A 91 4.51 9.66 -5.30
C ASP A 91 3.65 8.40 -5.35
N VAL A 92 4.24 7.26 -5.00
CA VAL A 92 3.54 5.97 -4.95
C VAL A 92 3.29 5.59 -3.49
N PRO A 93 2.03 5.40 -3.06
CA PRO A 93 1.74 4.98 -1.69
C PRO A 93 2.35 3.61 -1.40
N ALA A 94 2.78 3.41 -0.17
CA ALA A 94 3.30 2.12 0.30
C ALA A 94 2.72 1.78 1.67
N TRP A 95 2.54 0.49 1.91
CA TRP A 95 2.03 -0.03 3.19
C TRP A 95 3.10 -0.86 3.86
N SER A 96 3.44 -0.51 5.09
CA SER A 96 4.29 -1.34 5.93
C SER A 96 3.61 -2.68 6.23
N LEU A 97 4.39 -3.70 6.60
CA LEU A 97 3.83 -4.99 7.05
C LEU A 97 2.83 -4.78 8.21
N SER A 98 3.17 -3.91 9.17
CA SER A 98 2.26 -3.57 10.28
C SER A 98 0.94 -2.99 9.80
N ARG A 99 0.98 -2.07 8.83
CA ARG A 99 -0.22 -1.45 8.29
C ARG A 99 -1.07 -2.45 7.51
N LEU A 100 -0.46 -3.35 6.74
CA LEU A 100 -1.18 -4.40 6.05
C LEU A 100 -1.91 -5.33 7.02
N LEU A 101 -1.23 -5.75 8.10
CA LEU A 101 -1.83 -6.58 9.14
C LEU A 101 -2.97 -5.87 9.88
N GLU A 102 -2.83 -4.57 10.19
CA GLU A 102 -3.87 -3.76 10.83
C GLU A 102 -5.16 -3.69 10.01
N MET A 103 -5.05 -3.71 8.69
CA MET A 103 -6.22 -3.67 7.79
C MET A 103 -6.92 -5.02 7.63
N LEU A 104 -6.31 -6.12 8.08
CA LEU A 104 -6.95 -7.42 8.05
C LEU A 104 -8.11 -7.48 9.06
N PRO A 105 -9.21 -8.17 8.74
CA PRO A 105 -10.28 -8.37 9.70
C PRO A 105 -9.80 -9.24 10.86
N ASN A 106 -10.34 -9.00 12.05
CA ASN A 106 -10.05 -9.86 13.21
C ASN A 106 -10.55 -11.29 12.98
N GLU A 107 -11.64 -11.46 12.25
CA GLU A 107 -12.29 -12.74 12.00
C GLU A 107 -12.73 -12.81 10.54
N VAL A 108 -12.46 -13.94 9.89
CA VAL A 108 -12.91 -14.25 8.53
C VAL A 108 -13.88 -15.42 8.62
N PRO A 109 -15.11 -15.29 8.06
CA PRO A 109 -16.05 -16.38 8.04
C PRO A 109 -15.54 -17.50 7.13
N ASP A 110 -15.78 -18.73 7.55
CA ASP A 110 -15.44 -19.89 6.74
C ASP A 110 -16.38 -20.01 5.54
N PRO A 111 -15.87 -20.21 4.31
CA PRO A 111 -16.73 -20.36 3.13
C PRO A 111 -17.55 -21.66 3.13
N LYS A 112 -17.21 -22.66 3.96
CA LYS A 112 -17.98 -23.90 4.14
C LYS A 112 -18.96 -23.74 5.30
N PRO A 113 -20.25 -24.08 5.11
CA PRO A 113 -21.23 -24.07 6.20
C PRO A 113 -20.84 -25.01 7.34
N GLY A 114 -21.06 -24.58 8.58
CA GLY A 114 -20.85 -25.39 9.78
C GLY A 114 -19.46 -25.28 10.42
N PHE A 115 -18.58 -24.45 9.87
CA PHE A 115 -17.28 -24.12 10.47
C PHE A 115 -17.34 -22.77 11.20
N GLU A 116 -16.57 -22.64 12.28
CA GLU A 116 -16.46 -21.41 13.05
C GLU A 116 -15.67 -20.35 12.29
N VAL A 117 -15.84 -19.09 12.68
CA VAL A 117 -15.02 -17.98 12.17
C VAL A 117 -13.55 -18.18 12.57
N HIS A 118 -12.63 -17.67 11.75
CA HIS A 118 -11.20 -17.86 11.96
C HIS A 118 -10.46 -16.53 12.05
N HIS A 119 -9.51 -16.45 12.98
CA HIS A 119 -8.56 -15.35 13.04
C HIS A 119 -7.46 -15.54 11.99
N PRO A 120 -7.10 -14.51 11.20
CA PRO A 120 -6.01 -14.61 10.25
C PRO A 120 -4.66 -14.84 10.97
N GLU A 121 -3.92 -15.87 10.58
CA GLU A 121 -2.61 -16.21 11.16
C GLU A 121 -1.51 -16.15 10.09
N LEU A 122 -0.49 -15.31 10.29
CA LEU A 122 0.71 -15.29 9.44
C LEU A 122 1.72 -16.33 9.95
N ILE A 123 1.99 -17.35 9.15
CA ILE A 123 2.83 -18.51 9.50
C ILE A 123 4.07 -18.55 8.61
N LYS A 124 5.24 -18.79 9.23
CA LYS A 124 6.50 -19.04 8.52
C LYS A 124 6.70 -20.55 8.31
N HIS A 125 6.94 -20.95 7.07
CA HIS A 125 7.26 -22.31 6.65
C HIS A 125 8.69 -22.41 6.11
N ALA A 126 9.15 -23.63 5.82
CA ALA A 126 10.46 -23.85 5.20
C ALA A 126 10.56 -23.30 3.78
N LEU A 127 9.42 -23.23 3.06
CA LEU A 127 9.34 -22.80 1.66
C LEU A 127 8.87 -21.35 1.49
N GLY A 128 8.55 -20.63 2.57
CA GLY A 128 7.99 -19.27 2.49
C GLY A 128 7.07 -18.94 3.65
N TYR A 129 6.05 -18.14 3.38
CA TYR A 129 5.06 -17.64 4.33
C TYR A 129 3.66 -17.98 3.85
N ASN A 130 2.70 -18.06 4.77
CA ASN A 130 1.29 -18.20 4.43
C ASN A 130 0.42 -17.41 5.41
N LEU A 131 -0.71 -16.90 4.94
CA LEU A 131 -1.72 -16.26 5.77
C LEU A 131 -2.97 -17.13 5.83
N LEU A 132 -3.15 -17.81 6.96
CA LEU A 132 -4.17 -18.84 7.15
C LEU A 132 -5.45 -18.23 7.70
N ILE A 133 -6.60 -18.59 7.09
CA ILE A 133 -7.95 -18.24 7.56
C ILE A 133 -8.80 -19.48 7.85
N ARG A 134 -8.17 -20.64 8.06
CA ARG A 134 -8.82 -21.89 8.44
C ARG A 134 -7.87 -22.81 9.18
N ARG A 135 -8.19 -23.19 10.42
CA ARG A 135 -7.58 -24.34 11.11
C ARG A 135 -8.44 -25.59 10.84
N TYR A 136 -7.81 -26.75 10.61
CA TYR A 136 -8.44 -28.10 10.61
C TYR A 136 -8.87 -28.77 9.30
N THR A 137 -8.42 -28.33 8.12
CA THR A 137 -8.53 -29.18 6.90
C THR A 137 -7.15 -29.47 6.33
N ALA A 138 -6.97 -30.63 5.68
CA ALA A 138 -5.79 -30.88 4.83
C ALA A 138 -5.60 -29.77 3.77
N ASP A 139 -6.65 -29.01 3.49
CA ASP A 139 -6.69 -27.80 2.67
C ASP A 139 -6.39 -26.52 3.48
N CYS A 140 -5.25 -26.42 4.16
CA CYS A 140 -4.79 -25.16 4.79
C CYS A 140 -4.49 -24.04 3.77
N LEU A 141 -4.69 -24.28 2.47
CA LEU A 141 -4.45 -23.33 1.38
C LEU A 141 -5.75 -22.75 0.79
N VAL A 142 -6.88 -22.86 1.50
CA VAL A 142 -8.13 -22.26 1.03
C VAL A 142 -8.03 -20.74 1.16
N GLY A 143 -7.85 -20.09 0.01
CA GLY A 143 -7.84 -18.64 -0.13
C GLY A 143 -6.46 -17.99 -0.16
N THR A 144 -5.39 -18.71 0.22
CA THR A 144 -4.01 -18.22 0.14
C THR A 144 -3.01 -19.33 -0.18
N HIS A 145 -1.98 -18.98 -0.94
CA HIS A 145 -0.86 -19.86 -1.29
C HIS A 145 0.33 -19.61 -0.35
N ILE A 146 1.38 -20.43 -0.47
CA ILE A 146 2.68 -20.10 0.15
C ILE A 146 3.31 -19.03 -0.73
N GLU A 147 3.58 -17.87 -0.16
CA GLU A 147 4.27 -16.76 -0.82
C GLU A 147 5.70 -16.62 -0.31
N ASP A 148 6.56 -15.97 -1.09
CA ASP A 148 7.98 -15.81 -0.75
C ASP A 148 8.20 -14.83 0.40
N THR A 149 7.32 -13.82 0.56
CA THR A 149 7.46 -12.76 1.58
C THR A 149 6.18 -12.58 2.41
N PRO A 150 6.29 -12.13 3.68
CA PRO A 150 5.13 -11.83 4.50
C PRO A 150 4.30 -10.66 3.94
N ILE A 151 4.91 -9.77 3.16
CA ILE A 151 4.19 -8.66 2.52
C ILE A 151 3.34 -9.19 1.37
N GLU A 152 3.87 -10.07 0.52
CA GLU A 152 3.10 -10.69 -0.55
C GLU A 152 1.93 -11.51 0.02
N CYS A 153 2.15 -12.25 1.12
CA CYS A 153 1.06 -12.92 1.85
C CYS A 153 -0.09 -11.98 2.21
N CYS A 154 0.23 -10.80 2.74
CA CYS A 154 -0.79 -9.83 3.12
C CYS A 154 -1.47 -9.21 1.90
N VAL A 155 -0.72 -8.90 0.84
CA VAL A 155 -1.27 -8.39 -0.43
C VAL A 155 -2.25 -9.40 -1.01
N SER A 156 -1.83 -10.66 -1.22
CA SER A 156 -2.68 -11.75 -1.71
C SER A 156 -3.92 -11.97 -0.84
N MET A 157 -3.79 -11.91 0.49
CA MET A 157 -4.93 -12.02 1.40
C MET A 157 -5.91 -10.85 1.23
N ILE A 158 -5.42 -9.61 1.16
CA ILE A 158 -6.28 -8.44 0.95
C ILE A 158 -7.03 -8.57 -0.39
N GLU A 159 -6.35 -9.02 -1.46
CA GLU A 159 -7.04 -9.27 -2.72
C GLU A 159 -8.16 -10.29 -2.58
N TRP A 160 -7.88 -11.40 -1.87
CA TRP A 160 -8.87 -12.45 -1.64
C TRP A 160 -10.05 -11.93 -0.81
N LEU A 161 -9.79 -11.21 0.27
CA LEU A 161 -10.82 -10.63 1.13
C LEU A 161 -11.72 -9.65 0.37
N ILE A 162 -11.15 -8.83 -0.52
CA ILE A 162 -11.92 -7.90 -1.36
C ILE A 162 -12.79 -8.68 -2.36
N LYS A 163 -12.22 -9.66 -3.07
CA LYS A 163 -12.92 -10.51 -4.04
C LYS A 163 -14.09 -11.29 -3.40
N ASN A 164 -13.95 -11.67 -2.13
CA ASN A 164 -14.96 -12.42 -1.38
C ASN A 164 -15.84 -11.54 -0.46
N HIS A 165 -15.75 -10.21 -0.56
CA HIS A 165 -16.55 -9.27 0.23
C HIS A 165 -16.40 -9.37 1.75
N HIS A 166 -15.21 -9.78 2.22
CA HIS A 166 -14.84 -9.88 3.63
C HIS A 166 -13.90 -8.76 4.09
N PHE A 167 -13.42 -7.91 3.18
CA PHE A 167 -12.57 -6.77 3.53
C PHE A 167 -13.38 -5.57 4.05
N ASN A 168 -12.81 -4.82 4.99
CA ASN A 168 -13.48 -3.62 5.54
C ASN A 168 -13.62 -2.54 4.44
N LYS A 169 -14.89 -2.18 4.15
CA LYS A 169 -15.24 -1.19 3.13
C LYS A 169 -14.78 0.23 3.48
N GLU A 170 -14.50 0.53 4.75
CA GLU A 170 -13.96 1.84 5.15
C GLU A 170 -12.62 2.14 4.50
N TYR A 171 -11.83 1.11 4.18
CA TYR A 171 -10.54 1.23 3.50
C TYR A 171 -10.65 1.31 1.97
N LEU A 172 -11.84 1.14 1.40
CA LEU A 172 -12.07 1.14 -0.05
C LEU A 172 -12.74 2.43 -0.53
N LYS A 173 -12.46 2.83 -1.76
CA LYS A 173 -13.08 3.98 -2.46
C LYS A 173 -14.45 3.64 -3.04
#